data_AF-A0AA39UC71-F1
#
_entry.id   AF-A0AA39UC71-F1
#
_cell.length_a   1.000
_cell.length_b   1.000
_cell.length_c   1.000
_cell.angle_alpha   90.00
_cell.angle_beta   90.00
_cell.angle_gamma   90.00
#
_symmetry.space_group_name_H-M   'P 1'
#
loop_
_entity.id
_entity.type
_entity.pdbx_description
1 polymer ?
#
loop_
_entity_poly.entity_id
_entity_poly.type
_entity_poly.pdbx_seq_one_letter_code
_entity_poly.pdbx_strand_id
1 'polypeptide(L)'
;MALSEKALRIHAVETLVQYRFHNRELLWEALQGPPTFVIPDGNKRLAIVGDAAIRLALAENWYPGKTSKGNFSNIASAIGSNANLKKIGLEIGLERLMYGNVGGKGIADTVEAILGAVYLDSGLKKVKDVMDTLDLVSKSRRLEKMLESEGFVMFDGNEEEDGPAMPTKKRRRSAGS
;
A
#
# COMPACT_ATOMS: atom_id res chain seq x y z
N MET A 1 24.44 -23.50 21.83
CA MET A 1 24.77 -22.65 20.66
C MET A 1 23.97 -21.36 20.80
N ALA A 2 24.64 -20.22 20.95
CA ALA A 2 23.96 -18.92 20.88
C ALA A 2 23.44 -18.73 19.44
N LEU A 3 22.17 -18.37 19.28
CA LEU A 3 21.65 -17.96 17.97
C LEU A 3 22.42 -16.72 17.52
N SER A 4 22.83 -16.67 16.25
CA SER A 4 23.46 -15.47 15.70
C SER A 4 22.50 -14.28 15.81
N GLU A 5 23.05 -13.07 15.96
CA GLU A 5 22.25 -11.84 16.05
C GLU A 5 21.26 -11.72 14.87
N LYS A 6 21.72 -12.10 13.67
CA LYS A 6 20.88 -12.23 12.46
C LYS A 6 19.66 -13.13 12.70
N ALA A 7 19.86 -14.34 13.22
CA ALA A 7 18.78 -15.30 13.44
C ALA A 7 17.76 -14.80 14.47
N LEU A 8 18.21 -14.10 15.52
CA LEU A 8 17.34 -13.49 16.52
C LEU A 8 16.48 -12.37 15.92
N ARG A 9 17.08 -11.46 15.16
CA ARG A 9 16.36 -10.36 14.49
C ARG A 9 15.31 -10.89 13.51
N ILE A 10 15.69 -11.87 12.69
CA ILE A 10 14.77 -12.52 11.74
C ILE A 10 13.60 -13.14 12.50
N HIS A 11 13.85 -13.93 13.55
CA HIS A 11 12.78 -14.57 14.31
C HIS A 11 11.85 -13.55 14.99
N ALA A 12 12.42 -12.48 15.56
CA ALA A 12 11.64 -11.41 16.16
C ALA A 12 10.70 -10.75 15.14
N VAL A 13 11.20 -10.43 13.94
CA VAL A 13 10.37 -9.80 12.90
C VAL A 13 9.32 -10.76 12.38
N GLU A 14 9.66 -12.03 12.10
CA GLU A 14 8.68 -13.06 11.71
C GLU A 14 7.53 -13.17 12.73
N THR A 15 7.84 -13.02 14.02
CA THR A 15 6.85 -13.00 15.10
C THR A 15 6.02 -11.72 15.08
N LEU A 16 6.62 -10.55 14.89
CA LEU A 16 5.89 -9.27 14.81
C LEU A 16 4.92 -9.23 13.62
N VAL A 17 5.35 -9.73 12.46
CA VAL A 17 4.55 -9.71 11.23
C VAL A 17 3.66 -10.96 11.07
N GLN A 18 3.72 -11.90 12.01
CA GLN A 18 3.01 -13.19 11.97
C GLN A 18 3.19 -13.94 10.64
N TYR A 19 4.40 -13.88 10.09
CA TYR A 19 4.75 -14.48 8.81
C TYR A 19 6.14 -15.11 8.87
N ARG A 20 6.22 -16.40 8.50
CA ARG A 20 7.48 -17.14 8.43
C ARG A 20 7.97 -17.17 6.99
N PHE A 21 9.16 -16.64 6.75
CA PHE A 21 9.73 -16.56 5.40
C PHE A 21 10.24 -17.93 4.94
N HIS A 22 9.98 -18.25 3.67
CA HIS A 22 10.62 -19.39 3.01
C HIS A 22 12.09 -19.05 2.71
N ASN A 23 12.34 -17.85 2.18
CA ASN A 23 13.66 -17.28 2.00
C ASN A 23 13.95 -16.18 3.03
N ARG A 24 14.56 -16.58 4.16
CA ARG A 24 14.91 -15.67 5.26
C ARG A 24 15.98 -14.64 4.89
N GLU A 25 16.68 -14.81 3.77
CA GLU A 25 17.63 -13.79 3.27
C GLU A 25 16.91 -12.54 2.74
N LEU A 26 15.69 -12.68 2.21
CA LEU A 26 14.87 -11.51 1.81
C LEU A 26 14.53 -10.64 3.03
N LEU A 27 14.14 -11.27 4.14
CA LEU A 27 13.92 -10.55 5.39
C LEU A 27 15.22 -9.95 5.92
N TRP A 28 16.33 -10.67 5.83
CA TRP A 28 17.61 -10.11 6.26
C TRP A 28 18.01 -8.87 5.46
N GLU A 29 17.83 -8.88 4.14
CA GLU A 29 18.05 -7.73 3.26
C GLU A 29 17.10 -6.58 3.62
N ALA A 30 15.82 -6.87 3.87
CA ALA A 30 14.84 -5.86 4.27
C ALA A 30 15.21 -5.11 5.56
N LEU A 31 15.93 -5.78 6.48
CA LEU A 31 16.40 -5.18 7.73
C LEU A 31 17.70 -4.38 7.61
N GLN A 32 18.33 -4.34 6.43
CA GLN A 32 19.58 -3.59 6.21
C GLN A 32 19.31 -2.10 6.01
N GLY A 33 19.74 -1.28 6.97
CA GLY A 33 19.77 0.18 6.82
C GLY A 33 20.72 0.63 5.70
N PRO A 34 20.36 1.64 4.91
CA PRO A 34 21.28 2.26 3.95
C PRO A 34 22.35 3.12 4.66
N PRO A 35 23.56 3.29 4.10
CA PRO A 35 24.32 2.38 3.23
C PRO A 35 25.35 1.56 4.03
N THR A 36 25.70 0.40 3.50
CA THR A 36 26.94 -0.30 3.88
C THR A 36 27.86 -0.34 2.66
N PHE A 37 29.17 -0.61 2.85
CA PHE A 37 30.10 -0.80 1.73
C PHE A 37 29.69 -1.93 0.77
N VAL A 38 28.84 -2.86 1.23
CA VAL A 38 28.43 -4.07 0.51
C VAL A 38 27.07 -3.90 -0.17
N ILE A 39 26.16 -3.14 0.45
CA ILE A 39 24.82 -2.85 -0.10
C ILE A 39 24.66 -1.33 -0.15
N PRO A 40 25.03 -0.70 -1.29
CA PRO A 40 25.09 0.77 -1.43
C PRO A 40 23.78 1.49 -1.12
N ASP A 41 22.65 0.79 -1.22
CA ASP A 41 21.30 1.33 -0.98
C ASP A 41 20.55 0.64 0.17
N GLY A 42 21.19 -0.29 0.90
CA GLY A 42 20.53 -1.11 1.90
C GLY A 42 19.25 -1.75 1.36
N ASN A 43 18.16 -1.62 2.11
CA ASN A 43 16.85 -2.17 1.80
C ASN A 43 16.02 -1.38 0.78
N LYS A 44 16.50 -0.25 0.24
CA LYS A 44 15.66 0.63 -0.61
C LYS A 44 15.14 -0.03 -1.88
N ARG A 45 15.88 -0.97 -2.45
CA ARG A 45 15.41 -1.71 -3.66
C ARG A 45 14.21 -2.58 -3.34
N LEU A 46 14.23 -3.27 -2.20
CA LEU A 46 13.08 -3.99 -1.66
C LEU A 46 11.95 -3.04 -1.28
N ALA A 47 12.26 -1.87 -0.72
CA ALA A 47 11.26 -0.86 -0.37
C ALA A 47 10.43 -0.40 -1.59
N ILE A 48 11.07 -0.22 -2.75
CA ILE A 48 10.36 0.09 -4.01
C ILE A 48 9.35 -1.01 -4.38
N VAL A 49 9.73 -2.29 -4.24
CA VAL A 49 8.82 -3.42 -4.46
C VAL A 49 7.68 -3.40 -3.43
N GLY A 50 8.01 -3.06 -2.18
CA GLY A 50 7.07 -2.89 -1.09
C GLY A 50 5.99 -1.85 -1.34
N ASP A 51 6.37 -0.60 -1.68
CA ASP A 51 5.41 0.47 -1.99
C ASP A 51 4.46 0.06 -3.12
N ALA A 52 5.00 -0.55 -4.19
CA ALA A 52 4.17 -1.06 -5.29
C ALA A 52 3.20 -2.16 -4.82
N ALA A 53 3.67 -3.10 -4.00
CA ALA A 53 2.84 -4.18 -3.45
C ALA A 53 1.74 -3.66 -2.52
N ILE A 54 2.06 -2.68 -1.65
CA ILE A 54 1.09 -1.99 -0.79
C ILE A 54 0.02 -1.33 -1.66
N ARG A 55 0.42 -0.53 -2.65
CA ARG A 55 -0.53 0.17 -3.53
C ARG A 55 -1.42 -0.80 -4.30
N LEU A 56 -0.87 -1.91 -4.79
CA LEU A 56 -1.64 -2.93 -5.49
C LEU A 56 -2.63 -3.65 -4.54
N ALA A 57 -2.19 -4.00 -3.33
CA ALA A 57 -3.05 -4.61 -2.33
C ALA A 57 -4.24 -3.70 -1.96
N LEU A 58 -3.97 -2.40 -1.79
CA LEU A 58 -5.01 -1.39 -1.54
C LEU A 58 -5.94 -1.24 -2.74
N ALA A 59 -5.40 -1.18 -3.96
CA ALA A 59 -6.19 -1.05 -5.18
C ALA A 59 -7.13 -2.25 -5.37
N GLU A 60 -6.65 -3.47 -5.13
CA GLU A 60 -7.47 -4.68 -5.26
C GLU A 60 -8.59 -4.74 -4.21
N ASN A 61 -8.36 -4.21 -3.00
CA ASN A 61 -9.39 -4.11 -1.96
C ASN A 61 -10.40 -2.99 -2.26
N TRP A 62 -9.95 -1.89 -2.85
CA TRP A 62 -10.77 -0.72 -3.20
C TRP A 62 -11.62 -0.95 -4.45
N TYR A 63 -11.09 -1.65 -5.46
CA TYR A 63 -11.69 -1.81 -6.80
C TYR A 63 -13.15 -2.31 -6.83
N PRO A 64 -13.58 -3.27 -5.97
CA PRO A 64 -14.98 -3.69 -5.93
C PRO A 64 -15.95 -2.59 -5.45
N GLY A 65 -15.42 -1.55 -4.79
CA GLY A 65 -16.17 -0.37 -4.37
C GLY A 65 -16.58 0.53 -5.53
N LYS A 66 -17.40 1.55 -5.23
CA LYS A 66 -17.92 2.51 -6.22
C LYS A 66 -17.38 3.92 -6.03
N THR A 67 -16.38 4.11 -5.18
CA THR A 67 -15.80 5.43 -4.94
C THR A 67 -14.85 5.84 -6.08
N SER A 68 -14.50 7.12 -6.16
CA SER A 68 -13.72 7.66 -7.28
C SER A 68 -12.22 7.32 -7.20
N LYS A 69 -11.50 7.39 -8.33
CA LYS A 69 -10.03 7.28 -8.36
C LYS A 69 -9.33 8.30 -7.44
N GLY A 70 -9.93 9.48 -7.26
CA GLY A 70 -9.44 10.50 -6.33
C GLY A 70 -9.51 10.01 -4.88
N ASN A 71 -10.61 9.34 -4.50
CA ASN A 71 -10.75 8.71 -3.20
C ASN A 71 -9.67 7.64 -2.97
N PHE A 72 -9.41 6.77 -3.96
CA PHE A 72 -8.29 5.82 -3.88
C PHE A 72 -6.94 6.50 -3.68
N SER A 73 -6.65 7.55 -4.46
CA SER A 73 -5.39 8.29 -4.35
C SER A 73 -5.17 8.84 -2.93
N ASN A 74 -6.23 9.32 -2.28
CA ASN A 74 -6.18 9.80 -0.89
C ASN A 74 -5.93 8.65 0.10
N ILE A 75 -6.62 7.52 -0.05
CA ILE A 75 -6.43 6.33 0.80
C ILE A 75 -5.01 5.80 0.67
N ALA A 76 -4.54 5.58 -0.56
CA ALA A 76 -3.21 5.07 -0.85
C ALA A 76 -2.13 6.01 -0.31
N SER A 77 -2.30 7.33 -0.46
CA SER A 77 -1.35 8.32 0.07
C SER A 77 -1.35 8.36 1.60
N ALA A 78 -2.51 8.21 2.25
CA ALA A 78 -2.59 8.19 3.71
C ALA A 78 -1.88 6.96 4.29
N ILE A 79 -2.21 5.76 3.78
CA ILE A 79 -1.68 4.48 4.27
C ILE A 79 -0.19 4.34 3.95
N GLY A 80 0.19 4.56 2.69
CA GLY A 80 1.56 4.40 2.19
C GLY A 80 2.47 5.59 2.51
N SER A 81 2.02 6.60 3.25
CA SER A 81 2.89 7.74 3.59
C SER A 81 4.04 7.31 4.49
N ASN A 82 5.23 7.87 4.25
CA ASN A 82 6.39 7.71 5.14
C ASN A 82 6.05 8.01 6.60
N ALA A 83 5.17 9.00 6.86
CA ALA A 83 4.75 9.34 8.21
C ALA A 83 3.96 8.20 8.87
N ASN A 84 2.99 7.60 8.17
CA ASN A 84 2.22 6.47 8.69
C ASN A 84 3.07 5.21 8.84
N LEU A 85 3.87 4.86 7.82
CA LEU A 85 4.73 3.68 7.86
C LEU A 85 5.81 3.78 8.95
N LYS A 86 6.42 4.96 9.13
CA LYS A 86 7.33 5.21 10.24
C LYS A 86 6.64 5.04 11.59
N LYS A 87 5.43 5.60 11.75
CA LYS A 87 4.65 5.45 12.99
C LYS A 87 4.42 3.97 13.32
N ILE A 88 3.98 3.17 12.35
CA ILE A 88 3.74 1.74 12.52
C ILE A 88 5.04 1.01 12.89
N GLY A 89 6.14 1.29 12.17
CA GLY A 89 7.44 0.70 12.47
C GLY A 89 7.93 1.00 13.89
N LEU A 90 7.67 2.21 14.40
CA LEU A 90 7.97 2.57 15.79
C LEU A 90 7.06 1.86 16.79
N GLU A 91 5.75 1.77 16.51
CA GLU A 91 4.76 1.10 17.38
C GLU A 91 5.09 -0.38 17.60
N ILE A 92 5.64 -1.06 16.58
CA ILE A 92 6.06 -2.47 16.69
C ILE A 92 7.52 -2.65 17.17
N GLY A 93 8.23 -1.56 17.47
CA GLY A 93 9.63 -1.60 17.95
C GLY A 93 10.65 -2.00 16.89
N LEU A 94 10.35 -1.81 15.60
CA LEU A 94 11.20 -2.23 14.46
C LEU A 94 12.58 -1.59 14.48
N GLU A 95 12.68 -0.36 15.01
CA GLU A 95 13.93 0.40 15.17
C GLU A 95 15.06 -0.41 15.82
N ARG A 96 14.73 -1.31 16.75
CA ARG A 96 15.70 -2.13 17.50
C ARG A 96 16.14 -3.36 16.73
N LEU A 97 15.33 -3.78 15.76
CA LEU A 97 15.51 -5.00 14.99
C LEU A 97 16.25 -4.76 13.67
N MET A 98 16.29 -3.51 13.21
CA MET A 98 17.04 -3.08 12.04
C MET A 98 18.56 -3.16 12.28
N TYR A 99 19.30 -3.44 11.21
CA TYR A 99 20.76 -3.58 11.24
C TYR A 99 21.44 -2.43 10.48
N GLY A 100 22.49 -1.87 11.06
CA GLY A 100 23.21 -0.71 10.50
C GLY A 100 22.70 0.64 11.02
N ASN A 101 23.17 1.73 10.40
CA ASN A 101 22.81 3.08 10.80
C ASN A 101 21.47 3.48 10.18
N VAL A 102 20.42 3.57 11.00
CA VAL A 102 19.08 3.82 10.49
C VAL A 102 18.45 5.01 11.17
N GLY A 103 18.45 6.13 10.44
CA GLY A 103 17.79 7.38 10.83
C GLY A 103 16.34 7.44 10.35
N GLY A 104 15.64 8.54 10.68
CA GLY A 104 14.17 8.66 10.61
C GLY A 104 13.43 8.11 9.38
N LYS A 105 13.92 8.31 8.14
CA LYS A 105 13.27 7.79 6.92
C LYS A 105 13.43 6.28 6.76
N GLY A 106 14.53 5.71 7.27
CA GLY A 106 14.83 4.30 7.07
C GLY A 106 13.86 3.34 7.76
N ILE A 107 13.10 3.77 8.78
CA ILE A 107 12.05 2.94 9.38
C ILE A 107 10.90 2.73 8.41
N ALA A 108 10.45 3.78 7.71
CA ALA A 108 9.39 3.66 6.70
C ALA A 108 9.86 2.75 5.55
N ASP A 109 11.05 3.03 5.00
CA ASP A 109 11.65 2.21 3.95
C ASP A 109 11.79 0.73 4.40
N THR A 110 12.06 0.46 5.69
CA THR A 110 12.12 -0.91 6.23
C THR A 110 10.76 -1.59 6.27
N VAL A 111 9.70 -0.88 6.66
CA VAL A 111 8.33 -1.44 6.62
C VAL A 111 7.95 -1.80 5.18
N GLU A 112 8.23 -0.91 4.22
CA GLU A 112 8.04 -1.20 2.80
C GLU A 112 8.89 -2.39 2.38
N ALA A 113 10.17 -2.43 2.72
CA ALA A 113 11.07 -3.51 2.34
C ALA A 113 10.65 -4.87 2.90
N ILE A 114 10.11 -4.92 4.12
CA ILE A 114 9.54 -6.16 4.70
C ILE A 114 8.35 -6.62 3.86
N LEU A 115 7.44 -5.71 3.49
CA LEU A 115 6.29 -6.05 2.65
C LEU A 115 6.72 -6.45 1.23
N GLY A 116 7.77 -5.82 0.68
CA GLY A 116 8.40 -6.20 -0.57
C GLY A 116 9.03 -7.60 -0.50
N ALA A 117 9.70 -7.92 0.62
CA ALA A 117 10.24 -9.25 0.87
C ALA A 117 9.13 -10.31 0.95
N VAL A 118 8.02 -10.02 1.65
CA VAL A 118 6.84 -10.91 1.71
C VAL A 118 6.25 -11.12 0.31
N TYR A 119 6.15 -10.05 -0.49
CA TYR A 119 5.65 -10.14 -1.86
C TYR A 119 6.51 -11.07 -2.73
N LEU A 120 7.84 -10.93 -2.68
CA LEU A 120 8.74 -11.80 -3.43
C LEU A 120 8.76 -13.24 -2.91
N ASP A 121 8.52 -13.43 -1.60
CA ASP A 121 8.53 -14.75 -0.97
C ASP A 121 7.22 -15.55 -1.20
N SER A 122 6.06 -14.89 -1.27
CA SER A 122 4.76 -15.59 -1.35
C SER A 122 3.60 -14.82 -2.01
N GLY A 123 3.89 -13.68 -2.64
CA GLY A 123 2.92 -12.93 -3.43
C GLY A 123 1.90 -12.11 -2.63
N LEU A 124 0.99 -11.47 -3.36
CA LEU A 124 0.14 -10.39 -2.86
C LEU A 124 -0.80 -10.80 -1.72
N LYS A 125 -1.31 -12.04 -1.72
CA LYS A 125 -2.19 -12.52 -0.64
C LYS A 125 -1.49 -12.44 0.73
N LYS A 126 -0.20 -12.82 0.79
CA LYS A 126 0.56 -12.74 2.05
C LYS A 126 0.95 -11.33 2.44
N VAL A 127 1.14 -10.44 1.47
CA VAL A 127 1.27 -9.00 1.75
C VAL A 127 0.03 -8.47 2.47
N LYS A 128 -1.18 -8.80 1.99
CA LYS A 128 -2.44 -8.39 2.65
C LYS A 128 -2.56 -8.92 4.08
N ASP A 129 -2.28 -10.22 4.29
CA ASP A 129 -2.30 -10.83 5.63
C ASP A 129 -1.36 -10.08 6.61
N VAL A 130 -0.16 -9.69 6.15
CA VAL A 130 0.81 -8.93 6.96
C VAL A 130 0.38 -7.47 7.15
N MET A 131 -0.16 -6.82 6.14
CA MET A 131 -0.69 -5.45 6.25
C MET A 131 -1.81 -5.35 7.29
N ASP A 132 -2.69 -6.35 7.34
CA ASP A 132 -3.74 -6.44 8.36
C ASP A 132 -3.14 -6.68 9.75
N THR A 133 -2.13 -7.56 9.87
CA THR A 133 -1.41 -7.82 11.14
C THR A 133 -0.75 -6.56 11.70
N LEU A 134 -0.18 -5.73 10.83
CA LEU A 134 0.48 -4.48 11.19
C LEU A 134 -0.49 -3.30 11.35
N ASP A 135 -1.80 -3.53 11.27
CA ASP A 135 -2.85 -2.51 11.39
C ASP A 135 -2.77 -1.39 10.33
N LEU A 136 -2.13 -1.66 9.17
CA LEU A 136 -2.00 -0.64 8.09
C LEU A 136 -3.37 -0.23 7.54
N VAL A 137 -4.33 -1.16 7.53
CA VAL A 137 -5.61 -1.01 6.83
C VAL A 137 -6.76 -0.64 7.78
N SER A 138 -6.60 -0.87 9.09
CA SER A 138 -7.67 -0.71 10.08
C SER A 138 -8.10 0.75 10.29
N LYS A 139 -7.22 1.71 9.99
CA LYS A 139 -7.60 3.14 9.99
C LYS A 139 -8.44 3.52 8.76
N SER A 140 -8.18 2.91 7.62
CA SER A 140 -8.90 3.20 6.37
C SER A 140 -10.28 2.58 6.34
N ARG A 141 -10.44 1.37 6.89
CA ARG A 141 -11.76 0.73 7.03
C ARG A 141 -12.73 1.53 7.91
N ARG A 142 -12.19 2.33 8.84
CA ARG A 142 -12.96 3.26 9.68
C ARG A 142 -13.32 4.53 8.91
N LEU A 143 -12.41 5.07 8.11
CA LEU A 143 -12.67 6.20 7.23
C LEU A 143 -13.66 5.86 6.11
N GLU A 144 -13.54 4.70 5.47
CA GLU A 144 -14.48 4.18 4.48
C GLU A 144 -15.86 3.99 5.10
N LYS A 145 -15.96 3.32 6.27
CA LYS A 145 -17.23 3.23 7.00
C LYS A 145 -17.81 4.58 7.42
N MET A 146 -16.97 5.56 7.79
CA MET A 146 -17.44 6.92 8.13
C MET A 146 -17.98 7.64 6.89
N LEU A 147 -17.25 7.57 5.76
CA LEU A 147 -17.65 8.15 4.48
C LEU A 147 -18.92 7.48 3.92
N GLU A 148 -19.08 6.17 4.12
CA GLU A 148 -20.28 5.41 3.75
C GLU A 148 -21.46 5.67 4.70
N SER A 149 -21.21 5.89 6.00
CA SER A 149 -22.25 6.12 7.01
C SER A 149 -22.86 7.52 6.98
N GLU A 150 -22.18 8.52 6.41
CA GLU A 150 -22.68 9.89 6.32
C GLU A 150 -23.56 10.16 5.08
N GLY A 151 -23.84 9.17 4.23
CA GLY A 151 -24.75 9.36 3.09
C GLY A 151 -24.32 10.48 2.13
N PHE A 152 -23.02 10.80 2.09
CA PHE A 152 -22.49 11.88 1.27
C PHE A 152 -22.39 11.41 -0.19
N VAL A 153 -23.51 11.54 -0.90
CA VAL A 153 -23.52 11.53 -2.36
C VAL A 153 -22.82 12.81 -2.79
N MET A 154 -21.54 12.70 -3.15
CA MET A 154 -20.91 13.72 -3.98
C MET A 154 -21.73 13.77 -5.28
N PHE A 155 -22.41 14.89 -5.49
CA PHE A 155 -23.01 15.23 -6.78
C PHE A 155 -21.85 15.19 -7.79
N ASP A 156 -21.77 14.13 -8.60
CA ASP A 156 -20.82 14.06 -9.70
C ASP A 156 -21.40 14.95 -10.80
N GLY A 157 -21.10 16.24 -10.68
CA GLY A 157 -21.46 17.25 -11.67
C GLY A 157 -20.58 17.07 -12.91
N ASN A 158 -20.81 15.99 -13.65
CA ASN A 158 -20.37 15.79 -15.02
C ASN A 158 -21.32 14.78 -15.69
N GLU A 159 -22.51 15.25 -16.06
CA GLU A 159 -23.20 14.71 -17.22
C GLU A 159 -22.41 15.18 -18.46
N GLU A 160 -21.45 14.37 -18.92
CA GLU A 160 -21.04 14.43 -20.32
C GLU A 160 -22.11 13.70 -21.14
N GLU A 161 -22.99 14.49 -21.75
CA GLU A 161 -23.87 14.06 -22.82
C GLU A 161 -23.03 13.55 -24.00
N ASP A 162 -22.98 12.23 -24.20
CA ASP A 162 -22.64 11.64 -25.50
C ASP A 162 -23.74 10.64 -25.88
N GLY A 163 -24.92 11.21 -26.20
CA GLY A 163 -26.03 10.51 -26.84
C GLY A 163 -25.99 10.70 -28.36
N PRO A 164 -26.37 9.69 -29.17
CA PRO A 164 -26.18 9.73 -30.61
C PRO A 164 -27.04 10.82 -31.29
N ALA A 165 -26.44 11.50 -32.26
CA ALA A 165 -27.06 12.59 -33.02
C ALA A 165 -28.44 12.21 -33.60
N MET A 166 -29.46 13.03 -33.29
CA MET A 166 -30.79 12.92 -33.90
C MET A 166 -30.76 13.25 -35.40
N PRO A 167 -31.54 12.56 -36.25
CA PRO A 167 -31.65 12.88 -37.66
C PRO A 167 -32.50 14.13 -37.89
N THR A 168 -31.99 15.05 -38.70
CA THR A 168 -32.66 16.29 -39.08
C THR A 168 -33.89 16.01 -39.95
N LYS A 169 -35.08 16.41 -39.49
CA LYS A 169 -36.32 16.34 -40.27
C LYS A 169 -36.25 17.28 -41.48
N LYS A 170 -36.27 16.71 -42.69
CA LYS A 170 -36.61 17.40 -43.94
C LYS A 170 -37.97 18.11 -43.80
N ARG A 171 -38.00 19.44 -43.90
CA ARG A 171 -39.24 20.18 -44.20
C ARG A 171 -39.62 19.94 -45.67
N ARG A 172 -40.64 19.12 -45.90
CA ARG A 172 -41.40 19.10 -47.17
C ARG A 172 -42.44 20.23 -47.17
N ARG A 173 -42.59 20.84 -48.35
CA ARG A 173 -43.42 22.01 -48.69
C ARG A 173 -44.89 21.65 -48.96
N SER A 174 -45.78 22.63 -48.77
CA SER A 174 -47.01 22.90 -49.56
C SER A 174 -47.52 24.30 -49.12
N ALA A 175 -47.70 25.36 -49.92
CA ALA A 175 -48.24 25.59 -51.27
C ALA A 175 -49.76 25.35 -51.39
N GLY A 176 -50.51 26.46 -51.58
CA GLY A 176 -51.90 26.56 -52.04
C GLY A 176 -52.96 26.22 -50.99
N SER A 177 -54.10 26.92 -50.88
CA SER A 177 -54.81 27.74 -51.85
C SER A 177 -55.61 28.86 -51.19
#